data_AF-A0A238ZP97-F1
#
_entry.id   AF-A0A238ZP97-F1
#
_cell.length_a   1.000
_cell.length_b   1.000
_cell.length_c   1.000
_cell.angle_alpha   90.00
_cell.angle_beta   90.00
_cell.angle_gamma   90.00
#
_symmetry.space_group_name_H-M   'P 1'
#
loop_
_entity.id
_entity.type
_entity.pdbx_description
1 polymer ?
#
loop_
_entity_poly.entity_id
_entity_poly.type
_entity_poly.pdbx_seq_one_letter_code
_entity_poly.pdbx_strand_id
1 'polypeptide(L)'
;MRPMITRLALLLSLLAAPAALAQTSTVREEIQVSVAGRPETWRLVWDGPTRPFCGLDDLATADTGPCNGFAYGEQGALFLERRGADGGLLDRLGLGPAFRDSDLAGLDIGNAALPRWPVQDRDGNLAKAGAPEIAAFTARVQARPPVPIMALADYDGDGKALEFLFQTNVLPTSKQYYAAAGIDPTTGRLHLLHSTARPDRALVLSKAAWQALARGGPPAEVPFWACDDHGADIRQTYWLAAQKGQISVTIRDYDCASSALQKEEAW
;
A
#
# COMPACT_ATOMS: atom_id res chain seq x y z
N MET A 1 -14.17 -56.70 60.68
CA MET A 1 -14.22 -55.40 60.00
C MET A 1 -12.82 -54.78 60.04
N ARG A 2 -12.12 -54.72 58.90
CA ARG A 2 -10.80 -54.07 58.75
C ARG A 2 -10.79 -53.32 57.40
N PRO A 3 -10.30 -52.06 57.33
CA PRO A 3 -10.42 -51.25 56.13
C PRO A 3 -9.28 -51.49 55.13
N MET A 4 -9.63 -51.38 53.84
CA MET A 4 -8.75 -51.42 52.67
C MET A 4 -7.88 -50.16 52.57
N ILE A 5 -6.59 -50.35 52.32
CA ILE A 5 -5.62 -49.29 51.99
C ILE A 5 -5.59 -49.16 50.47
N THR A 6 -6.11 -48.06 49.93
CA THR A 6 -6.04 -47.74 48.50
C THR A 6 -4.78 -46.91 48.23
N ARG A 7 -3.85 -47.47 47.44
CA ARG A 7 -2.64 -46.77 46.99
C ARG A 7 -2.97 -45.83 45.83
N LEU A 8 -2.72 -44.54 46.02
CA LEU A 8 -2.84 -43.50 45.00
C LEU A 8 -1.53 -43.44 44.21
N ALA A 9 -1.58 -43.78 42.92
CA ALA A 9 -0.44 -43.64 42.00
C ALA A 9 -0.44 -42.23 41.39
N LEU A 10 0.63 -41.48 41.63
CA LEU A 10 0.85 -40.15 41.09
C LEU A 10 1.49 -40.26 39.70
N LEU A 11 0.70 -40.06 38.64
CA LEU A 11 1.19 -39.96 37.26
C LEU A 11 1.70 -38.54 37.00
N LEU A 12 3.02 -38.41 36.87
CA LEU A 12 3.70 -37.17 36.50
C LEU A 12 3.63 -36.98 34.97
N SER A 13 2.66 -36.20 34.49
CA SER A 13 2.54 -35.84 33.08
C SER A 13 3.54 -34.74 32.73
N LEU A 14 4.60 -35.06 31.97
CA LEU A 14 5.44 -34.06 31.31
C LEU A 14 4.63 -33.35 30.23
N LEU A 15 4.18 -32.14 30.52
CA LEU A 15 3.65 -31.21 29.52
C LEU A 15 4.83 -30.64 28.72
N ALA A 16 5.06 -31.19 27.52
CA ALA A 16 5.88 -30.53 26.51
C ALA A 16 5.12 -29.28 26.05
N ALA A 17 5.55 -28.10 26.49
CA ALA A 17 4.99 -26.84 26.00
C ALA A 17 5.30 -26.73 24.49
N PRO A 18 4.29 -26.51 23.62
CA PRO A 18 4.54 -26.27 22.22
C PRO A 18 5.39 -25.00 22.09
N ALA A 19 6.56 -25.12 21.47
CA ALA A 19 7.33 -23.97 21.06
C ALA A 19 6.48 -23.20 20.04
N ALA A 20 5.86 -22.11 20.50
CA ALA A 20 5.21 -21.16 19.61
C ALA A 20 6.29 -20.66 18.63
N LEU A 21 6.17 -21.03 17.36
CA LEU A 21 6.97 -20.44 16.29
C LEU A 21 6.74 -18.93 16.39
N ALA A 22 7.77 -18.21 16.84
CA ALA A 22 7.73 -16.76 16.89
C ALA A 22 7.49 -16.27 15.47
N GLN A 23 6.30 -15.72 15.22
CA GLN A 23 5.98 -15.09 13.95
C GLN A 23 6.94 -13.91 13.79
N THR A 24 7.92 -14.07 12.90
CA THR A 24 8.96 -13.07 12.66
C THR A 24 8.35 -11.93 11.85
N SER A 25 8.13 -10.79 12.48
CA SER A 25 7.82 -9.55 11.77
C SER A 25 9.13 -8.88 11.32
N THR A 26 9.12 -8.26 10.14
CA THR A 26 10.26 -7.55 9.58
C THR A 26 9.89 -6.10 9.29
N VAL A 27 10.65 -5.15 9.84
CA VAL A 27 10.45 -3.72 9.55
C VAL A 27 10.92 -3.43 8.12
N ARG A 28 9.99 -2.99 7.28
CA ARG A 28 10.24 -2.57 5.90
C ARG A 28 10.75 -1.14 5.81
N GLU A 29 10.21 -0.27 6.64
CA GLU A 29 10.55 1.15 6.72
C GLU A 29 10.15 1.69 8.09
N GLU A 30 10.93 2.64 8.61
CA GLU A 30 10.67 3.32 9.87
C GLU A 30 10.94 4.82 9.70
N ILE A 31 10.04 5.66 10.21
CA ILE A 31 10.22 7.11 10.27
C ILE A 31 9.81 7.66 11.63
N GLN A 32 10.39 8.81 12.01
CA GLN A 32 9.96 9.59 13.16
C GLN A 32 9.00 10.68 12.71
N VAL A 33 7.90 10.84 13.42
CA VAL A 33 6.86 11.84 13.11
C VAL A 33 6.42 12.57 14.37
N SER A 34 5.75 13.72 14.22
CA SER A 34 5.12 14.43 15.34
C SER A 34 3.61 14.44 15.18
N VAL A 35 2.90 13.81 16.11
CA VAL A 35 1.43 13.77 16.12
C VAL A 35 0.94 14.58 17.31
N ALA A 36 0.26 15.69 17.02
CA ALA A 36 -0.20 16.66 18.02
C ALA A 36 0.94 17.10 18.97
N GLY A 37 2.14 17.33 18.43
CA GLY A 37 3.32 17.75 19.18
C GLY A 37 4.03 16.64 19.96
N ARG A 38 3.54 15.39 19.91
CA ARG A 38 4.20 14.24 20.55
C ARG A 38 5.02 13.46 19.53
N PRO A 39 6.28 13.10 19.84
CA PRO A 39 7.07 12.26 18.96
C PRO A 39 6.48 10.84 18.93
N GLU A 40 6.33 10.30 17.72
CA GLU A 40 5.93 8.93 17.44
C GLU A 40 6.91 8.30 16.44
N THR A 41 7.02 6.97 16.49
CA THR A 41 7.70 6.18 15.46
C THR A 41 6.66 5.44 14.64
N TRP A 42 6.69 5.64 13.32
CA TRP A 42 5.83 4.91 12.39
C TRP A 42 6.64 3.84 11.68
N ARG A 43 6.07 2.65 11.54
CA ARG A 43 6.71 1.51 10.88
C ARG A 43 5.80 0.88 9.85
N LEU A 44 6.34 0.62 8.67
CA LEU A 44 5.80 -0.40 7.77
C LEU A 44 6.42 -1.73 8.14
N VAL A 45 5.58 -2.74 8.39
CA VAL A 45 6.01 -4.04 8.91
C VAL A 45 5.39 -5.15 8.06
N TRP A 46 6.24 -6.03 7.55
CA TRP A 46 5.82 -7.32 7.03
C TRP A 46 5.58 -8.27 8.20
N ASP A 47 4.36 -8.80 8.30
CA ASP A 47 4.00 -9.78 9.31
C ASP A 47 4.12 -11.20 8.73
N GLY A 48 5.25 -11.85 9.01
CA GLY A 48 5.62 -13.12 8.39
C GLY A 48 6.50 -12.94 7.14
N PRO A 49 6.73 -14.04 6.39
CA PRO A 49 7.62 -14.01 5.23
C PRO A 49 7.01 -13.22 4.06
N THR A 50 7.87 -12.49 3.34
CA THR A 50 7.50 -11.90 2.05
C THR A 50 7.82 -12.87 0.91
N ARG A 51 7.14 -12.66 -0.22
CA ARG A 51 7.47 -13.33 -1.50
C ARG A 51 7.78 -12.28 -2.55
N PRO A 52 8.59 -12.62 -3.57
CA PRO A 52 8.76 -11.75 -4.72
C PRO A 52 7.42 -11.37 -5.36
N PHE A 53 7.31 -10.13 -5.82
CA PHE A 53 6.22 -9.64 -6.66
C PHE A 53 6.81 -8.73 -7.72
N CYS A 54 6.67 -9.08 -8.99
CA CYS A 54 7.49 -8.49 -10.07
C CYS A 54 8.99 -8.53 -9.74
N GLY A 55 9.43 -9.64 -9.13
CA GLY A 55 10.72 -9.75 -8.46
C GLY A 55 11.90 -10.08 -9.36
N LEU A 56 13.08 -10.21 -8.74
CA LEU A 56 14.33 -10.55 -9.42
C LEU A 56 14.41 -12.03 -9.87
N ASP A 57 13.44 -12.84 -9.45
CA ASP A 57 13.25 -14.22 -9.84
C ASP A 57 12.62 -14.37 -11.23
N ASP A 58 11.95 -13.32 -11.74
CA ASP A 58 11.42 -13.25 -13.10
C ASP A 58 11.68 -11.86 -13.73
N LEU A 59 12.91 -11.65 -14.18
CA LEU A 59 13.35 -10.40 -14.79
C LEU A 59 12.64 -10.06 -16.10
N ALA A 60 12.12 -11.07 -16.81
CA ALA A 60 11.38 -10.84 -18.04
C ALA A 60 10.03 -10.18 -17.77
N THR A 61 9.37 -10.58 -16.69
CA THR A 61 8.09 -9.99 -16.26
C THR A 61 8.29 -8.69 -15.47
N ALA A 62 9.36 -8.57 -14.69
CA ALA A 62 9.62 -7.41 -13.83
C ALA A 62 9.67 -6.07 -14.59
N ASP A 63 10.07 -6.06 -15.87
CA ASP A 63 10.15 -4.86 -16.72
C ASP A 63 8.89 -4.62 -17.59
N THR A 64 7.82 -5.37 -17.34
CA THR A 64 6.57 -5.24 -18.12
C THR A 64 5.65 -4.16 -17.56
N GLY A 65 4.74 -3.66 -18.41
CA GLY A 65 3.75 -2.63 -18.03
C GLY A 65 2.96 -2.93 -16.74
N PRO A 66 2.45 -4.16 -16.53
CA PRO A 66 1.77 -4.56 -15.28
C PRO A 66 2.66 -4.55 -14.03
N CYS A 67 3.98 -4.51 -14.18
CA CYS A 67 4.94 -4.40 -13.08
C CYS A 67 5.42 -2.97 -12.85
N ASN A 68 4.92 -2.00 -13.62
CA ASN A 68 5.36 -0.61 -13.50
C ASN A 68 5.03 -0.05 -12.09
N GLY A 69 6.07 0.36 -11.38
CA GLY A 69 6.00 0.82 -9.98
C GLY A 69 6.07 -0.30 -8.92
N PHE A 70 6.02 -1.56 -9.34
CA PHE A 70 6.21 -2.74 -8.49
C PHE A 70 7.45 -3.56 -8.82
N ALA A 71 8.14 -3.25 -9.92
CA ALA A 71 9.36 -3.92 -10.34
C ALA A 71 10.37 -4.06 -9.19
N TYR A 72 10.96 -5.25 -9.10
CA TYR A 72 11.81 -5.69 -7.99
C TYR A 72 11.11 -5.57 -6.64
N GLY A 73 9.83 -5.90 -6.61
CA GLY A 73 8.96 -5.78 -5.46
C GLY A 73 8.86 -7.05 -4.63
N GLU A 74 8.11 -6.89 -3.54
CA GLU A 74 7.75 -7.97 -2.64
C GLU A 74 6.28 -7.81 -2.22
N GLN A 75 5.66 -8.93 -1.86
CA GLN A 75 4.29 -8.97 -1.34
C GLN A 75 4.21 -9.78 -0.05
N GLY A 76 3.21 -9.45 0.77
CA GLY A 76 2.92 -10.14 2.03
C GLY A 76 1.85 -9.41 2.86
N ALA A 77 1.66 -9.86 4.10
CA ALA A 77 0.79 -9.19 5.05
C ALA A 77 1.48 -7.92 5.58
N LEU A 78 1.08 -6.76 5.07
CA LEU A 78 1.67 -5.46 5.41
C LEU A 78 0.84 -4.71 6.44
N PHE A 79 1.52 -4.16 7.43
CA PHE A 79 0.92 -3.32 8.46
C PHE A 79 1.64 -1.99 8.59
N LEU A 80 0.87 -0.94 8.85
CA LEU A 80 1.36 0.32 9.41
C LEU A 80 1.18 0.28 10.92
N GLU A 81 2.27 0.47 11.66
CA GLU A 81 2.27 0.55 13.12
C GLU A 81 2.62 1.97 13.58
N ARG A 82 1.89 2.46 14.58
CA ARG A 82 2.23 3.66 15.33
C ARG A 82 2.77 3.28 16.69
N ARG A 83 3.90 3.87 17.07
CA ARG A 83 4.55 3.62 18.35
C ARG A 83 4.82 4.92 19.09
N GLY A 84 4.60 4.92 20.39
CA GLY A 84 4.92 6.03 21.28
C GLY A 84 6.42 6.17 21.49
N ALA A 85 6.81 7.27 22.14
CA ALA A 85 8.22 7.54 22.46
C ALA A 85 8.86 6.47 23.38
N ASP A 86 8.06 5.72 24.12
CA ASP A 86 8.47 4.57 24.95
C ASP A 86 8.58 3.25 24.15
N GLY A 87 8.29 3.28 22.84
CA GLY A 87 8.25 2.13 21.96
C GLY A 87 6.94 1.32 22.01
N GLY A 88 6.01 1.71 22.88
CA GLY A 88 4.70 1.06 23.03
C GLY A 88 3.86 1.21 21.77
N LEU A 89 3.17 0.13 21.36
CA LEU A 89 2.27 0.15 20.20
C LEU A 89 1.02 0.98 20.55
N LEU A 90 0.79 2.06 19.81
CA LEU A 90 -0.37 2.94 19.93
C LEU A 90 -1.51 2.48 19.03
N ASP A 91 -1.17 2.08 17.80
CA ASP A 91 -2.15 1.61 16.81
C ASP A 91 -1.50 0.75 15.74
N ARG A 92 -2.32 -0.05 15.03
CA ARG A 92 -1.89 -0.92 13.93
C ARG A 92 -2.99 -1.04 12.88
N LEU A 93 -2.64 -0.82 11.62
CA LEU A 93 -3.54 -0.91 10.46
C LEU A 93 -2.98 -1.91 9.44
N GLY A 94 -3.81 -2.87 9.01
CA GLY A 94 -3.46 -3.72 7.86
C GLY A 94 -3.70 -2.98 6.55
N LEU A 95 -2.74 -3.00 5.63
CA LEU A 95 -2.82 -2.28 4.35
C LEU A 95 -3.35 -3.13 3.19
N GLY A 96 -3.42 -4.46 3.35
CA GLY A 96 -3.99 -5.38 2.37
C GLY A 96 -5.40 -5.03 1.86
N PRO A 97 -6.34 -4.53 2.70
CA PRO A 97 -7.66 -4.11 2.23
C PRO A 97 -7.66 -3.08 1.10
N ALA A 98 -6.63 -2.24 0.99
CA ALA A 98 -6.51 -1.25 -0.10
C ALA A 98 -6.25 -1.91 -1.47
N PHE A 99 -5.86 -3.19 -1.49
CA PHE A 99 -5.59 -3.96 -2.70
C PHE A 99 -6.77 -4.86 -3.12
N ARG A 100 -7.90 -4.83 -2.39
CA ARG A 100 -9.03 -5.75 -2.61
C ARG A 100 -9.57 -5.71 -4.05
N ASP A 101 -9.65 -4.52 -4.63
CA ASP A 101 -10.20 -4.27 -5.97
C ASP A 101 -9.09 -4.08 -7.02
N SER A 102 -7.88 -4.58 -6.75
CA SER A 102 -6.72 -4.45 -7.64
C SER A 102 -6.71 -5.52 -8.73
N ASP A 103 -6.28 -5.15 -9.95
CA ASP A 103 -6.15 -6.06 -11.10
C ASP A 103 -4.72 -6.66 -11.20
N LEU A 104 -3.93 -6.54 -10.13
CA LEU A 104 -2.56 -7.02 -10.09
C LEU A 104 -2.49 -8.56 -10.13
N ALA A 105 -2.14 -9.10 -11.29
CA ALA A 105 -1.92 -10.53 -11.45
C ALA A 105 -0.80 -11.04 -10.53
N GLY A 106 -1.05 -12.17 -9.84
CA GLY A 106 -0.08 -12.81 -8.95
C GLY A 106 0.00 -12.23 -7.54
N LEU A 107 -0.83 -11.25 -7.20
CA LEU A 107 -1.00 -10.79 -5.82
C LEU A 107 -1.95 -11.73 -5.07
N ASP A 108 -1.54 -12.26 -3.92
CA ASP A 108 -2.42 -13.08 -3.09
C ASP A 108 -3.50 -12.22 -2.41
N ILE A 109 -4.70 -12.79 -2.25
CA ILE A 109 -5.82 -12.12 -1.58
C ILE A 109 -5.41 -11.72 -0.16
N GLY A 110 -5.60 -10.44 0.16
CA GLY A 110 -5.30 -9.87 1.49
C GLY A 110 -3.86 -9.44 1.68
N ASN A 111 -2.96 -9.74 0.72
CA ASN A 111 -1.60 -9.19 0.74
C ASN A 111 -1.58 -7.75 0.18
N ALA A 112 -0.54 -7.03 0.57
CA ALA A 112 -0.11 -5.82 -0.09
C ALA A 112 1.17 -6.11 -0.88
N ALA A 113 1.46 -5.28 -1.88
CA ALA A 113 2.73 -5.28 -2.61
C ALA A 113 3.42 -3.92 -2.44
N LEU A 114 4.75 -3.94 -2.31
CA LEU A 114 5.59 -2.75 -2.33
C LEU A 114 6.80 -2.97 -3.22
N PRO A 115 7.30 -1.94 -3.94
CA PRO A 115 8.62 -2.03 -4.55
C PRO A 115 9.67 -2.20 -3.44
N ARG A 116 10.63 -3.11 -3.64
CA ARG A 116 11.74 -3.28 -2.69
C ARG A 116 12.90 -2.40 -3.10
N TRP A 117 13.37 -2.51 -4.34
CA TRP A 117 14.52 -1.76 -4.84
C TRP A 117 14.13 -0.86 -6.01
N PRO A 118 14.77 0.32 -6.16
CA PRO A 118 14.44 1.22 -7.26
C PRO A 118 14.89 0.63 -8.60
N VAL A 119 14.07 0.78 -9.63
CA VAL A 119 14.47 0.59 -11.03
C VAL A 119 15.40 1.75 -11.43
N GLN A 120 16.45 1.44 -12.17
CA GLN A 120 17.38 2.42 -12.75
C GLN A 120 17.36 2.31 -14.27
N ASP A 121 17.58 3.43 -14.97
CA ASP A 121 17.59 3.48 -16.46
C ASP A 121 18.53 2.43 -17.10
N ARG A 122 19.60 2.06 -16.38
CA ARG A 122 20.60 1.08 -16.79
C ARG A 122 20.23 -0.38 -16.52
N ASP A 123 19.02 -0.66 -16.01
CA ASP A 123 18.56 -2.02 -15.73
C ASP A 123 18.07 -2.77 -16.97
N GLY A 124 18.18 -2.13 -18.14
CA GLY A 124 17.62 -2.60 -19.41
C GLY A 124 18.01 -4.01 -19.84
N ASN A 125 16.99 -4.66 -20.43
CA ASN A 125 16.97 -5.86 -21.26
C ASN A 125 18.03 -6.95 -20.99
N LEU A 126 17.82 -7.67 -19.90
CA LEU A 126 18.52 -8.92 -19.60
C LEU A 126 17.89 -10.15 -20.26
N ALA A 127 16.89 -9.98 -21.13
CA ALA A 127 16.16 -11.11 -21.72
C ALA A 127 17.05 -12.06 -22.55
N LYS A 128 18.26 -11.62 -22.92
CA LYS A 128 19.28 -12.41 -23.63
C LYS A 128 20.56 -12.66 -22.82
N ALA A 129 20.58 -12.24 -21.56
CA ALA A 129 21.75 -12.35 -20.70
C ALA A 129 21.99 -13.81 -20.27
N GLY A 130 23.25 -14.20 -20.10
CA GLY A 130 23.62 -15.47 -19.51
C GLY A 130 23.43 -15.49 -17.99
N ALA A 131 23.54 -16.67 -17.39
CA ALA A 131 23.41 -16.84 -15.94
C ALA A 131 24.42 -15.98 -15.12
N PRO A 132 25.70 -15.84 -15.51
CA PRO A 132 26.64 -14.97 -14.78
C PRO A 132 26.21 -13.50 -14.77
N GLU A 133 25.71 -12.99 -15.90
CA GLU A 133 25.24 -11.62 -16.03
C GLU A 133 23.98 -11.37 -15.21
N ILE A 134 23.03 -12.32 -15.21
CA ILE A 134 21.83 -12.28 -14.37
C ILE A 134 22.22 -12.28 -12.88
N ALA A 135 23.14 -13.14 -12.46
CA ALA A 135 23.59 -13.18 -11.06
C ALA A 135 24.26 -11.86 -10.64
N ALA A 136 25.14 -11.32 -11.48
CA ALA A 136 25.78 -10.03 -11.24
C ALA A 136 24.78 -8.86 -11.22
N PHE A 137 23.73 -8.93 -12.06
CA PHE A 137 22.63 -7.98 -12.03
C PHE A 137 21.84 -8.06 -10.72
N THR A 138 21.37 -9.25 -10.35
CA THR A 138 20.59 -9.48 -9.13
C THR A 138 21.34 -9.00 -7.90
N ALA A 139 22.63 -9.34 -7.76
CA ALA A 139 23.47 -8.85 -6.67
C ALA A 139 23.56 -7.31 -6.63
N ARG A 140 23.68 -6.67 -7.81
CA ARG A 140 23.71 -5.21 -7.92
C ARG A 140 22.37 -4.56 -7.54
N VAL A 141 21.23 -5.15 -7.90
CA VAL A 141 19.92 -4.64 -7.49
C VAL A 141 19.73 -4.81 -5.98
N GLN A 142 20.06 -5.98 -5.44
CA GLN A 142 19.91 -6.28 -4.01
C GLN A 142 20.78 -5.40 -3.10
N ALA A 143 21.92 -4.93 -3.59
CA ALA A 143 22.79 -3.99 -2.90
C ALA A 143 22.25 -2.55 -2.83
N ARG A 144 21.13 -2.24 -3.50
CA ARG A 144 20.52 -0.90 -3.47
C ARG A 144 19.81 -0.66 -2.13
N PRO A 145 19.74 0.61 -1.67
CA PRO A 145 18.83 0.95 -0.58
C PRO A 145 17.38 0.66 -0.99
N PRO A 146 16.52 0.25 -0.05
CA PRO A 146 15.10 0.06 -0.34
C PRO A 146 14.41 1.36 -0.76
N VAL A 147 13.36 1.26 -1.56
CA VAL A 147 12.51 2.41 -1.92
C VAL A 147 11.79 2.94 -0.67
N PRO A 148 11.88 4.24 -0.34
CA PRO A 148 11.06 4.82 0.71
C PRO A 148 9.60 4.94 0.25
N ILE A 149 8.67 4.59 1.13
CA ILE A 149 7.22 4.59 0.88
C ILE A 149 6.53 5.66 1.72
N MET A 150 6.95 5.87 2.98
CA MET A 150 6.30 6.80 3.90
C MET A 150 6.73 8.27 3.69
N ALA A 151 6.50 8.78 2.47
CA ALA A 151 6.64 10.20 2.15
C ALA A 151 5.35 10.96 2.53
N LEU A 152 5.37 11.60 3.71
CA LEU A 152 4.19 12.25 4.28
C LEU A 152 3.78 13.55 3.58
N ALA A 153 2.48 13.76 3.42
CA ALA A 153 1.85 14.99 2.94
C ALA A 153 0.41 15.09 3.49
N ASP A 154 -0.19 16.28 3.38
CA ASP A 154 -1.57 16.57 3.81
C ASP A 154 -2.54 16.28 2.66
N TYR A 155 -2.99 15.03 2.53
CA TYR A 155 -3.85 14.62 1.41
C TYR A 155 -5.34 14.85 1.67
N ASP A 156 -5.76 15.01 2.93
CA ASP A 156 -7.17 15.19 3.32
C ASP A 156 -7.52 16.65 3.70
N GLY A 157 -6.53 17.55 3.65
CA GLY A 157 -6.70 18.98 3.82
C GLY A 157 -7.00 19.36 5.26
N ASP A 158 -6.53 18.57 6.24
CA ASP A 158 -6.69 18.86 7.67
C ASP A 158 -5.61 19.80 8.24
N GLY A 159 -4.60 20.14 7.42
CA GLY A 159 -3.48 21.01 7.77
C GLY A 159 -2.27 20.27 8.37
N LYS A 160 -2.28 18.94 8.41
CA LYS A 160 -1.20 18.11 8.93
C LYS A 160 -0.70 17.17 7.85
N ALA A 161 0.62 17.11 7.66
CA ALA A 161 1.21 16.13 6.76
C ALA A 161 1.44 14.81 7.50
N LEU A 162 0.38 14.00 7.64
CA LEU A 162 0.41 12.72 8.36
C LEU A 162 -0.09 11.54 7.53
N GLU A 163 -0.20 11.73 6.22
CA GLU A 163 -0.67 10.72 5.27
C GLU A 163 0.44 10.41 4.26
N PHE A 164 0.58 9.16 3.83
CA PHE A 164 1.48 8.80 2.74
C PHE A 164 0.76 7.94 1.71
N LEU A 165 1.27 7.98 0.47
CA LEU A 165 0.77 7.17 -0.64
C LEU A 165 1.52 5.86 -0.74
N PHE A 166 0.80 4.81 -1.12
CA PHE A 166 1.39 3.56 -1.58
C PHE A 166 0.60 3.06 -2.79
N GLN A 167 1.32 2.52 -3.79
CA GLN A 167 0.71 2.07 -5.03
C GLN A 167 -0.11 0.81 -4.75
N THR A 168 -1.35 0.77 -5.26
CA THR A 168 -2.26 -0.36 -5.08
C THR A 168 -2.61 -1.04 -6.39
N ASN A 169 -2.45 -0.36 -7.53
CA ASN A 169 -2.76 -0.91 -8.84
C ASN A 169 -1.92 -0.25 -9.94
N VAL A 170 -1.87 -0.89 -11.10
CA VAL A 170 -1.43 -0.29 -12.36
C VAL A 170 -2.38 -0.71 -13.47
N LEU A 171 -3.01 0.27 -14.11
CA LEU A 171 -3.89 0.06 -15.25
C LEU A 171 -3.10 0.01 -16.57
N PRO A 172 -3.74 -0.39 -17.69
CA PRO A 172 -3.12 -0.34 -19.01
C PRO A 172 -2.41 0.98 -19.27
N THR A 173 -1.35 0.94 -20.08
CA THR A 173 -0.43 2.06 -20.34
C THR A 173 0.36 2.55 -19.11
N SER A 174 0.54 1.67 -18.12
CA SER A 174 1.35 1.93 -16.92
C SER A 174 0.82 3.08 -16.06
N LYS A 175 -0.50 3.29 -16.05
CA LYS A 175 -1.14 4.28 -15.18
C LYS A 175 -1.17 3.75 -13.75
N GLN A 176 -0.37 4.35 -12.88
CA GLN A 176 -0.24 3.94 -11.47
C GLN A 176 -1.35 4.55 -10.61
N TYR A 177 -1.97 3.71 -9.77
CA TYR A 177 -3.00 4.12 -8.81
C TYR A 177 -2.55 3.85 -7.39
N TYR A 178 -2.94 4.74 -6.49
CA TYR A 178 -2.46 4.80 -5.13
C TYR A 178 -3.63 4.89 -4.16
N ALA A 179 -3.48 4.27 -3.01
CA ALA A 179 -4.23 4.61 -1.82
C ALA A 179 -3.36 5.46 -0.89
N ALA A 180 -4.01 6.10 0.09
CA ALA A 180 -3.34 6.81 1.16
C ALA A 180 -3.69 6.19 2.52
N ALA A 181 -2.71 6.15 3.42
CA ALA A 181 -2.91 5.81 4.83
C ALA A 181 -2.39 6.94 5.71
N GLY A 182 -3.05 7.17 6.83
CA GLY A 182 -2.69 8.22 7.78
C GLY A 182 -3.52 8.15 9.05
N ILE A 183 -3.66 9.28 9.74
CA ILE A 183 -4.45 9.38 10.97
C ILE A 183 -5.81 10.00 10.67
N ASP A 184 -6.87 9.33 11.11
CA ASP A 184 -8.19 9.93 11.20
C ASP A 184 -8.17 11.09 12.22
N PRO A 185 -8.46 12.34 11.83
CA PRO A 185 -8.41 13.48 12.75
C PRO A 185 -9.50 13.43 13.83
N THR A 186 -10.57 12.66 13.62
CA THR A 186 -11.70 12.53 14.56
C THR A 186 -11.42 11.47 15.61
N THR A 187 -10.89 10.31 15.21
CA THR A 187 -10.67 9.18 16.12
C THR A 187 -9.24 9.10 16.64
N GLY A 188 -8.30 9.77 15.97
CA GLY A 188 -6.86 9.66 16.24
C GLY A 188 -6.31 8.27 15.93
N ARG A 189 -7.02 7.44 15.15
CA ARG A 189 -6.61 6.08 14.75
C ARG A 189 -6.02 6.08 13.34
N LEU A 190 -5.19 5.09 13.04
CA LEU A 190 -4.78 4.82 11.67
C LEU A 190 -5.98 4.41 10.83
N HIS A 191 -6.07 4.95 9.62
CA HIS A 191 -7.05 4.50 8.64
C HIS A 191 -6.47 4.50 7.22
N LEU A 192 -7.23 3.92 6.29
CA LEU A 192 -7.09 4.20 4.87
C LEU A 192 -7.99 5.38 4.56
N LEU A 193 -7.47 6.38 3.85
CA LEU A 193 -8.27 7.53 3.45
C LEU A 193 -9.40 7.04 2.54
N HIS A 194 -10.58 7.64 2.69
CA HIS A 194 -11.77 7.32 1.92
C HIS A 194 -12.45 8.61 1.46
N SER A 195 -13.33 8.50 0.47
CA SER A 195 -14.20 9.61 0.12
C SER A 195 -15.36 9.72 1.14
N THR A 196 -16.03 10.86 1.17
CA THR A 196 -17.27 11.04 1.93
C THR A 196 -18.42 10.22 1.37
N ALA A 197 -18.42 9.93 0.07
CA ALA A 197 -19.48 9.18 -0.59
C ALA A 197 -19.31 7.65 -0.41
N ARG A 198 -18.07 7.17 -0.24
CA ARG A 198 -17.75 5.74 -0.11
C ARG A 198 -16.80 5.48 1.07
N PRO A 199 -17.28 5.67 2.31
CA PRO A 199 -16.51 5.36 3.51
C PRO A 199 -16.27 3.85 3.72
N ASP A 200 -16.90 2.98 2.92
CA ASP A 200 -16.78 1.52 3.02
C ASP A 200 -15.47 0.96 2.44
N ARG A 201 -14.69 1.79 1.73
CA ARG A 201 -13.49 1.35 1.00
C ARG A 201 -12.41 2.43 0.96
N ALA A 202 -11.18 1.98 0.74
CA ALA A 202 -10.05 2.87 0.53
C ALA A 202 -10.23 3.67 -0.75
N LEU A 203 -9.95 4.97 -0.70
CA LEU A 203 -9.86 5.85 -1.86
C LEU A 203 -8.64 5.50 -2.70
N VAL A 204 -8.88 5.14 -3.96
CA VAL A 204 -7.82 4.79 -4.92
C VAL A 204 -7.87 5.77 -6.09
N LEU A 205 -6.81 6.54 -6.26
CA LEU A 205 -6.70 7.61 -7.26
C LEU A 205 -5.37 7.55 -8.00
N SER A 206 -5.29 8.20 -9.16
CA SER A 206 -4.03 8.41 -9.85
C SER A 206 -3.08 9.29 -9.02
N LYS A 207 -1.77 9.19 -9.27
CA LYS A 207 -0.78 10.06 -8.61
C LYS A 207 -1.07 11.54 -8.79
N ALA A 208 -1.50 11.95 -9.98
CA ALA A 208 -1.83 13.34 -10.29
C ALA A 208 -3.03 13.86 -9.48
N ALA A 209 -4.02 13.01 -9.25
CA ALA A 209 -5.19 13.33 -8.43
C ALA A 209 -4.80 13.52 -6.95
N TRP A 210 -4.00 12.61 -6.38
CA TRP A 210 -3.47 12.80 -5.03
C TRP A 210 -2.60 14.05 -4.89
N GLN A 211 -1.77 14.35 -5.90
CA GLN A 211 -0.97 15.59 -5.92
C GLN A 211 -1.84 16.84 -6.02
N ALA A 212 -3.01 16.77 -6.66
CA ALA A 212 -3.96 17.88 -6.67
C ALA A 212 -4.56 18.11 -5.29
N LEU A 213 -4.92 17.04 -4.57
CA LEU A 213 -5.39 17.13 -3.18
C LEU A 213 -4.31 17.72 -2.25
N ALA A 214 -3.07 17.21 -2.33
CA ALA A 214 -1.96 17.68 -1.49
C ALA A 214 -1.55 19.15 -1.72
N ARG A 215 -1.82 19.72 -2.90
CA ARG A 215 -1.60 21.16 -3.13
C ARG A 215 -2.64 22.02 -2.38
N GLY A 216 -3.78 21.44 -2.01
CA GLY A 216 -4.91 22.14 -1.41
C GLY A 216 -5.57 23.17 -2.35
N GLY A 217 -6.55 23.90 -1.81
CA GLY A 217 -7.23 24.99 -2.51
C GLY A 217 -8.66 24.65 -2.96
N PRO A 218 -9.21 25.37 -3.96
CA PRO A 218 -10.54 25.08 -4.49
C PRO A 218 -10.58 23.71 -5.16
N PRO A 219 -11.79 23.16 -5.41
CA PRO A 219 -11.91 21.89 -6.10
C PRO A 219 -11.14 21.85 -7.42
N ALA A 220 -10.44 20.75 -7.66
CA ALA A 220 -9.59 20.56 -8.82
C ALA A 220 -10.19 19.53 -9.78
N GLU A 221 -10.16 19.84 -11.08
CA GLU A 221 -10.46 18.88 -12.13
C GLU A 221 -9.16 18.21 -12.61
N VAL A 222 -9.11 16.88 -12.56
CA VAL A 222 -7.94 16.09 -12.94
C VAL A 222 -8.35 15.02 -13.95
N PRO A 223 -7.66 14.91 -15.10
CA PRO A 223 -7.95 13.83 -16.06
C PRO A 223 -7.83 12.45 -15.40
N PHE A 224 -8.85 11.61 -15.59
CA PHE A 224 -8.86 10.21 -15.18
C PHE A 224 -8.66 9.30 -16.40
N TRP A 225 -9.42 9.55 -17.46
CA TRP A 225 -9.34 8.83 -18.74
C TRP A 225 -9.48 9.83 -19.90
N ALA A 226 -8.57 9.77 -20.88
CA ALA A 226 -8.60 10.68 -22.03
C ALA A 226 -9.47 10.12 -23.16
N CYS A 227 -9.88 11.00 -24.08
CA CYS A 227 -10.43 10.55 -25.36
C CYS A 227 -9.40 9.74 -26.15
N ASP A 228 -9.88 8.80 -26.97
CA ASP A 228 -9.08 7.89 -27.81
C ASP A 228 -8.15 6.92 -27.05
N ASP A 229 -8.07 7.05 -25.73
CA ASP A 229 -7.34 6.15 -24.87
C ASP A 229 -8.03 4.77 -24.89
N HIS A 230 -7.41 3.84 -25.61
CA HIS A 230 -7.99 2.55 -26.00
C HIS A 230 -9.30 2.68 -26.81
N GLY A 231 -9.43 3.73 -27.62
CA GLY A 231 -10.61 3.96 -28.47
C GLY A 231 -11.84 4.44 -27.71
N ALA A 232 -11.66 5.03 -26.52
CA ALA A 232 -12.74 5.59 -25.73
C ALA A 232 -13.36 6.82 -26.41
N ASP A 233 -14.69 6.81 -26.53
CA ASP A 233 -15.55 7.92 -26.94
C ASP A 233 -15.98 8.81 -25.76
N ILE A 234 -15.56 8.45 -24.55
CA ILE A 234 -15.79 9.18 -23.31
C ILE A 234 -14.47 9.58 -22.67
N ARG A 235 -14.38 10.85 -22.29
CA ARG A 235 -13.35 11.38 -21.39
C ARG A 235 -13.88 11.37 -19.96
N GLN A 236 -13.10 10.83 -19.03
CA GLN A 236 -13.42 10.89 -17.61
C GLN A 236 -12.49 11.84 -16.88
N THR A 237 -13.02 12.62 -15.95
CA THR A 237 -12.24 13.46 -15.04
C THR A 237 -12.66 13.24 -13.60
N TYR A 238 -11.71 13.33 -12.68
CA TYR A 238 -12.02 13.54 -11.28
C TYR A 238 -12.28 15.01 -11.01
N TRP A 239 -13.35 15.30 -10.28
CA TRP A 239 -13.56 16.56 -9.57
C TRP A 239 -13.31 16.30 -8.08
N LEU A 240 -12.28 16.95 -7.55
CA LEU A 240 -11.66 16.59 -6.27
C LEU A 240 -11.67 17.76 -5.30
N ALA A 241 -12.00 17.53 -4.04
CA ALA A 241 -11.73 18.49 -2.98
C ALA A 241 -11.39 17.78 -1.67
N ALA A 242 -10.46 18.36 -0.92
CA ALA A 242 -10.06 17.93 0.41
C ALA A 242 -10.13 19.13 1.37
N GLN A 243 -10.86 18.98 2.47
CA GLN A 243 -10.96 20.02 3.48
C GLN A 243 -11.31 19.43 4.84
N LYS A 244 -10.52 19.79 5.87
CA LYS A 244 -10.77 19.41 7.27
C LYS A 244 -10.90 17.88 7.46
N GLY A 245 -10.05 17.12 6.77
CA GLY A 245 -10.06 15.66 6.86
C GLY A 245 -11.17 14.99 6.06
N GLN A 246 -11.86 15.71 5.19
CA GLN A 246 -12.91 15.17 4.33
C GLN A 246 -12.51 15.28 2.88
N ILE A 247 -12.56 14.15 2.17
CA ILE A 247 -12.26 14.08 0.75
C ILE A 247 -13.56 13.82 -0.01
N SER A 248 -13.87 14.67 -0.98
CA SER A 248 -14.94 14.47 -1.94
C SER A 248 -14.35 14.19 -3.31
N VAL A 249 -14.85 13.13 -3.95
CA VAL A 249 -14.47 12.75 -5.30
C VAL A 249 -15.74 12.59 -6.11
N THR A 250 -15.72 13.14 -7.31
CA THR A 250 -16.80 12.97 -8.27
C THR A 250 -16.19 12.66 -9.61
N ILE A 251 -16.65 11.59 -10.25
CA ILE A 251 -16.23 11.23 -11.61
C ILE A 251 -17.23 11.86 -12.57
N ARG A 252 -16.71 12.60 -13.56
CA ARG A 252 -17.48 13.21 -14.63
C ARG A 252 -17.11 12.59 -15.97
N ASP A 253 -18.13 12.16 -16.70
CA ASP A 253 -17.99 11.59 -18.03
C ASP A 253 -18.41 12.63 -19.06
N TYR A 254 -17.55 12.92 -20.02
CA TYR A 254 -17.81 13.83 -21.12
C TYR A 254 -17.73 13.09 -22.44
N ASP A 255 -18.68 13.37 -23.34
CA ASP A 255 -18.62 12.93 -24.72
C ASP A 255 -17.43 13.57 -25.43
N CYS A 256 -16.61 12.76 -26.10
CA CYS A 256 -15.37 13.24 -26.72
C CYS A 256 -15.59 14.17 -27.91
N ALA A 257 -16.68 13.98 -28.67
CA ALA A 257 -16.95 14.77 -29.88
C ALA A 257 -17.50 16.17 -29.55
N SER A 258 -18.39 16.26 -28.56
CA SER A 258 -19.12 17.47 -28.19
C SER A 258 -18.59 18.15 -26.93
N SER A 259 -17.75 17.46 -26.15
CA SER A 259 -17.35 17.85 -24.78
C SER A 259 -18.52 18.02 -23.81
N ALA A 260 -19.72 17.54 -24.14
CA ALA A 260 -20.88 17.64 -23.29
C ALA A 260 -20.79 16.65 -22.12
N LEU A 261 -21.06 17.12 -20.90
CA LEU A 261 -21.17 16.27 -19.71
C LEU A 261 -22.34 15.30 -19.88
N GLN A 262 -22.06 14.00 -19.79
CA GLN A 262 -23.05 12.93 -19.92
C GLN A 262 -23.48 12.39 -18.56
N LYS A 263 -22.52 12.24 -17.63
CA LYS A 263 -22.76 11.62 -16.34
C LYS A 263 -21.87 12.23 -15.26
N GLU A 264 -22.41 12.31 -14.05
CA GLU A 264 -21.67 12.65 -12.85
C GLU A 264 -21.99 11.62 -11.77
N GLU A 265 -20.96 11.05 -11.13
CA GLU A 265 -21.10 10.04 -10.08
C GLU A 265 -20.17 10.35 -8.90
N ALA A 266 -20.73 10.39 -7.70
CA ALA A 266 -19.95 10.51 -6.48
C ALA A 266 -19.17 9.21 -6.24
N TRP A 267 -17.86 9.34 -6.08
CA TRP A 267 -16.95 8.24 -5.74
C TRP A 267 -16.55 8.38 -4.29
#